data_AF-A0A495Z359-F1
#
_entry.id   AF-A0A495Z359-F1
#
_cell.length_a   1.000
_cell.length_b   1.000
_cell.length_c   1.000
_cell.angle_alpha   90.00
_cell.angle_beta   90.00
_cell.angle_gamma   90.00
#
_symmetry.space_group_name_H-M   'P 1'
#
loop_
_entity.id
_entity.type
_entity.pdbx_description
1 polymer ?
#
loop_
_entity_poly.entity_id
_entity_poly.type
_entity_poly.pdbx_seq_one_letter_code
_entity_poly.pdbx_strand_id
1 'polypeptide(L)'
;MEDIYIKPANVERAWLKLSPVGLYDTATQTWAGTDLLGARDFFDTVRRYRQQIVDYLLDKDAFGSREWFSADKGAPDWRNFPQFSFQRVDVATNAKRALPDVGALLMLNVIIFTLIFLIFIKSEV
;
A
#
# COMPACT_ATOMS: atom_id res chain seq x y z
N MET A 1 -14.09 7.00 11.08
CA MET A 1 -12.78 7.68 10.97
C MET A 1 -12.18 7.56 9.58
N GLU A 2 -12.51 6.53 8.79
CA GLU A 2 -12.05 6.36 7.40
C GLU A 2 -12.52 7.47 6.43
N ASP A 3 -13.76 7.95 6.55
CA ASP A 3 -14.31 8.93 5.60
C ASP A 3 -13.72 10.35 5.68
N ILE A 4 -13.15 10.72 6.83
CA ILE A 4 -12.70 12.10 7.07
C ILE A 4 -11.32 12.35 6.43
N TYR A 5 -10.49 11.31 6.32
CA TYR A 5 -9.14 11.40 5.74
C TYR A 5 -9.02 10.88 4.30
N ILE A 6 -9.90 9.97 3.86
CA ILE A 6 -9.79 9.32 2.54
C ILE A 6 -10.31 10.22 1.41
N LYS A 7 -11.34 11.05 1.67
CA LYS A 7 -11.92 11.94 0.64
C LYS A 7 -10.95 13.02 0.12
N PRO A 8 -10.26 13.82 0.96
CA PRO A 8 -9.34 14.83 0.44
C PRO A 8 -8.15 14.21 -0.32
N ALA A 9 -7.64 13.06 0.15
CA ALA A 9 -6.51 12.36 -0.48
C ALA A 9 -6.80 11.87 -1.91
N ASN A 10 -8.05 11.49 -2.20
CA ASN A 10 -8.46 11.07 -3.55
C ASN A 10 -8.57 12.27 -4.52
N VAL A 11 -9.00 13.43 -4.04
CA VAL A 11 -9.14 14.64 -4.87
C VAL A 11 -7.76 15.21 -5.20
N GLU A 12 -6.87 15.32 -4.21
CA GLU A 12 -5.48 15.73 -4.43
C GLU A 12 -4.76 14.78 -5.40
N ARG A 13 -4.99 13.47 -5.31
CA ARG A 13 -4.47 12.51 -6.30
C ARG A 13 -4.99 12.74 -7.71
N ALA A 14 -6.29 13.04 -7.86
CA ALA A 14 -6.85 13.34 -9.18
C ALA A 14 -6.20 14.58 -9.80
N TRP A 15 -5.90 15.61 -8.99
CA TRP A 15 -5.16 16.80 -9.42
C TRP A 15 -3.69 16.49 -9.72
N LEU A 16 -3.02 15.68 -8.90
CA LEU A 16 -1.63 15.26 -9.13
C LEU A 16 -1.48 14.44 -10.43
N LYS A 17 -2.49 13.65 -10.80
CA LYS A 17 -2.51 12.92 -12.08
C LYS A 17 -2.59 13.83 -13.32
N LEU A 18 -2.92 15.12 -13.17
CA LEU A 18 -2.86 16.08 -14.29
C LEU A 18 -1.44 16.61 -14.54
N SER A 19 -0.50 16.36 -13.62
CA SER A 19 0.91 16.70 -13.77
C SER A 19 1.72 15.48 -14.20
N PRO A 20 2.66 15.62 -15.17
CA PRO A 20 3.59 14.56 -15.52
C PRO A 20 4.34 14.00 -14.32
N VAL A 21 4.68 14.86 -13.35
CA VAL A 21 5.42 14.47 -12.14
C VAL A 21 4.56 13.60 -11.21
N GLY A 22 3.29 13.95 -11.02
CA GLY A 22 2.39 13.17 -10.17
C GLY A 22 2.02 11.82 -10.78
N LEU A 23 1.91 11.76 -12.12
CA LEU A 23 1.73 10.50 -12.86
C LEU A 23 2.95 9.58 -12.75
N TYR A 24 4.16 10.14 -12.84
CA TYR A 24 5.40 9.39 -12.66
C TYR A 24 5.55 8.84 -11.23
N ASP A 25 5.30 9.68 -10.22
CA ASP A 25 5.36 9.28 -8.81
C ASP A 25 4.35 8.17 -8.50
N THR A 26 3.10 8.34 -8.95
CA THR A 26 2.04 7.33 -8.74
C THR A 26 2.38 5.99 -9.41
N ALA A 27 2.87 6.02 -10.66
CA ALA A 27 3.28 4.81 -11.37
C ALA A 27 4.42 4.09 -10.66
N THR A 28 5.40 4.85 -10.15
CA THR A 28 6.57 4.31 -9.44
C THR A 28 6.19 3.71 -8.09
N GLN A 29 5.34 4.38 -7.32
CA GLN A 29 4.80 3.86 -6.06
C GLN A 29 4.01 2.57 -6.27
N THR A 30 3.16 2.54 -7.30
CA THR A 30 2.33 1.37 -7.62
C THR A 30 3.20 0.18 -8.07
N TRP A 31 4.24 0.43 -8.86
CA TRP A 31 5.19 -0.61 -9.25
C TRP A 31 5.96 -1.14 -8.04
N ALA A 32 6.48 -0.25 -7.19
CA ALA A 32 7.18 -0.63 -5.97
C ALA A 32 6.28 -1.32 -4.93
N GLY A 33 4.96 -1.27 -5.12
CA GLY A 33 3.96 -1.78 -4.17
C GLY A 33 3.90 -0.96 -2.88
N THR A 34 4.34 0.29 -2.94
CA THR A 34 4.32 1.26 -1.83
C THR A 34 3.21 2.28 -2.02
N ASP A 35 2.27 2.00 -2.92
CA ASP A 35 1.09 2.83 -3.12
C ASP A 35 0.09 2.66 -1.95
N LEU A 36 -1.01 3.38 -2.02
CA LEU A 36 -2.01 3.38 -0.95
C LEU A 36 -2.65 2.01 -0.78
N LEU A 37 -2.80 1.23 -1.86
CA LEU A 37 -3.33 -0.13 -1.77
C LEU A 37 -2.32 -1.02 -1.06
N GLY A 38 -1.02 -0.94 -1.39
CA GLY A 38 0.02 -1.66 -0.66
C GLY A 38 0.05 -1.33 0.84
N ALA A 39 -0.11 -0.06 1.20
CA ALA A 39 -0.23 0.33 2.61
C ALA A 39 -1.47 -0.25 3.28
N ARG A 40 -2.64 -0.21 2.62
CA ARG A 40 -3.88 -0.79 3.13
C ARG A 40 -3.76 -2.31 3.32
N ASP A 41 -3.21 -3.01 2.33
CA ASP A 41 -2.99 -4.46 2.38
C ASP A 41 -2.10 -4.86 3.57
N PHE A 42 -1.08 -4.03 3.88
CA PHE A 42 -0.25 -4.19 5.08
C PHE A 42 -1.06 -4.00 6.37
N PHE A 43 -1.79 -2.89 6.49
CA PHE A 43 -2.60 -2.62 7.68
C PHE A 43 -3.66 -3.70 7.94
N ASP A 44 -4.31 -4.20 6.89
CA ASP A 44 -5.28 -5.30 7.00
C ASP A 44 -4.62 -6.60 7.46
N THR A 45 -3.39 -6.86 7.01
CA THR A 45 -2.62 -8.03 7.47
C THR A 45 -2.18 -7.88 8.93
N VAL A 46 -1.73 -6.70 9.35
CA VAL A 46 -1.42 -6.40 10.75
C VAL A 46 -2.67 -6.54 11.62
N ARG A 47 -3.83 -6.08 11.15
CA ARG A 47 -5.09 -6.18 11.89
C ARG A 47 -5.52 -7.64 12.09
N ARG A 48 -5.38 -8.48 11.07
CA ARG A 48 -5.63 -9.93 11.17
C ARG A 48 -4.65 -10.61 12.13
N TYR A 49 -3.36 -10.25 12.04
CA TYR A 49 -2.35 -10.79 12.95
C TYR A 49 -2.62 -10.41 14.42
N ARG A 50 -3.04 -9.17 14.68
CA ARG A 50 -3.47 -8.74 16.02
C ARG A 50 -4.61 -9.62 16.55
N GLN A 51 -5.61 -9.93 15.71
CA GLN A 51 -6.71 -10.81 16.10
C GLN A 51 -6.20 -12.21 16.46
N GLN A 52 -5.31 -12.80 15.63
CA GLN A 52 -4.69 -14.09 15.93
C GLN A 52 -3.94 -14.13 17.26
N ILE A 53 -3.20 -13.06 17.60
CA ILE A 53 -2.55 -12.96 18.91
C ILE A 53 -3.57 -12.95 20.04
N VAL A 54 -4.62 -12.12 19.92
CA VAL A 54 -5.67 -12.03 20.95
C VAL A 54 -6.36 -13.37 21.14
N ASP A 55 -6.73 -14.03 20.04
CA ASP A 55 -7.40 -15.33 20.07
C ASP A 55 -6.48 -16.40 20.69
N TYR A 56 -5.19 -16.40 20.35
CA TYR A 56 -4.20 -17.30 20.95
C TYR A 56 -4.05 -17.10 22.46
N LEU A 57 -3.97 -15.84 22.92
CA LEU A 57 -3.84 -15.53 24.35
C LEU A 57 -5.11 -15.91 25.13
N LEU A 58 -6.28 -15.74 24.52
CA LEU A 58 -7.55 -16.15 25.11
C LEU A 58 -7.69 -17.68 25.15
N ASP A 59 -7.32 -18.39 24.08
CA ASP A 59 -7.33 -19.87 24.03
C ASP A 59 -6.41 -20.50 25.08
N LYS A 60 -5.27 -19.87 25.37
CA LYS A 60 -4.32 -20.31 26.41
C LYS A 60 -4.69 -19.88 27.82
N ASP A 61 -5.85 -19.24 28.01
CA ASP A 61 -6.26 -18.62 29.28
C ASP A 61 -5.12 -17.79 29.89
N ALA A 62 -4.39 -17.05 29.05
CA ALA A 62 -3.17 -16.36 29.47
C ALA A 62 -3.43 -15.30 30.54
N PHE A 63 -4.66 -14.79 30.61
CA PHE A 63 -5.07 -13.79 31.60
C PHE A 63 -5.62 -14.39 32.91
N GLY A 64 -6.05 -15.66 32.88
CA GLY A 64 -6.51 -16.39 34.06
C GLY A 64 -5.43 -17.28 34.69
N SER A 65 -4.42 -17.67 33.91
CA SER A 65 -3.38 -18.60 34.35
C SER A 65 -2.20 -17.89 35.03
N ARG A 66 -1.84 -18.38 36.21
CA ARG A 66 -0.69 -17.89 37.00
C ARG A 66 0.67 -18.12 36.31
N GLU A 67 0.75 -19.09 35.40
CA GLU A 67 1.96 -19.43 34.62
C GLU A 67 2.42 -18.28 33.73
N TRP A 68 1.51 -17.39 33.33
CA TRP A 68 1.83 -16.24 32.47
C TRP A 68 2.30 -15.00 33.25
N PHE A 69 2.11 -15.00 34.58
CA PHE A 69 2.43 -13.85 35.43
C PHE A 69 3.50 -14.15 36.49
N SER A 70 3.80 -15.41 36.75
CA SER A 70 4.67 -15.80 37.85
C SER A 70 5.55 -16.98 37.48
N ALA A 71 6.84 -16.86 37.78
CA ALA A 71 7.87 -17.84 37.42
C ALA A 71 7.81 -19.13 38.28
N ASP A 72 6.95 -19.16 39.29
CA ASP A 72 6.78 -20.28 40.24
C ASP A 72 6.15 -21.53 39.62
N LYS A 73 5.37 -21.40 38.54
CA LYS A 73 4.76 -22.54 37.82
C LYS A 73 5.44 -22.92 36.51
N GLY A 74 6.57 -22.29 36.18
CA GLY A 74 7.27 -22.50 34.91
C GLY A 74 6.88 -21.47 33.84
N ALA A 75 7.70 -21.36 32.79
CA ALA A 75 7.51 -20.37 31.74
C ALA A 75 6.42 -20.81 30.73
N PRO A 76 5.62 -19.86 30.19
CA PRO A 76 4.65 -20.14 29.13
C PRO A 76 5.30 -20.79 27.90
N ASP A 77 4.57 -21.68 27.22
CA ASP A 77 5.04 -22.29 25.97
C ASP A 77 4.86 -21.34 24.79
N TRP A 78 5.96 -20.71 24.37
CA TRP A 78 6.01 -19.79 23.25
C TRP A 78 6.15 -20.46 21.87
N ARG A 79 6.35 -21.78 21.80
CA ARG A 79 6.63 -22.47 20.53
C ARG A 79 5.50 -22.34 19.50
N ASN A 80 4.27 -22.24 19.99
CA ASN A 80 3.06 -22.13 19.19
C ASN A 80 2.58 -20.69 19.03
N PHE A 81 3.38 -19.69 19.44
CA PHE A 81 2.99 -18.29 19.32
C PHE A 81 2.84 -17.92 17.83
N PRO A 82 1.74 -17.25 17.44
CA PRO A 82 1.50 -16.91 16.05
C PRO A 82 2.62 -16.00 15.53
N GLN A 83 3.26 -16.39 14.43
CA GLN A 83 4.29 -15.59 13.79
C GLN A 83 3.68 -14.62 12.79
N PHE A 84 4.17 -13.38 12.78
CA PHE A 84 3.78 -12.43 11.76
C PHE A 84 4.35 -12.86 10.41
N SER A 85 3.47 -12.94 9.41
CA SER A 85 3.86 -13.16 8.03
C SER A 85 3.14 -12.15 7.15
N PHE A 86 3.92 -11.34 6.43
CA PHE A 86 3.41 -10.44 5.42
C PHE A 86 3.92 -10.88 4.05
N GLN A 87 3.03 -11.47 3.26
CA GLN A 87 3.32 -11.81 1.89
C GLN A 87 2.99 -10.58 1.03
N ARG A 88 4.03 -9.85 0.63
CA ARG A 88 3.86 -8.70 -0.27
C ARG A 88 3.23 -9.19 -1.57
N VAL A 89 2.31 -8.38 -2.11
CA VAL A 89 1.68 -8.65 -3.41
C VAL A 89 2.76 -8.85 -4.47
N ASP A 90 2.59 -9.87 -5.29
CA ASP A 90 3.55 -10.25 -6.33
C ASP A 90 3.90 -9.07 -7.24
N VAL A 91 5.18 -8.95 -7.63
CA VAL A 91 5.70 -7.84 -8.42
C VAL A 91 5.00 -7.75 -9.76
N ALA A 92 4.63 -8.88 -10.37
CA ALA A 92 3.87 -8.89 -11.62
C ALA A 92 2.46 -8.30 -11.46
N THR A 93 1.85 -8.49 -10.28
CA THR A 93 0.54 -7.90 -9.97
C THR A 93 0.65 -6.39 -9.78
N ASN A 94 1.70 -5.92 -9.10
CA ASN A 94 1.97 -4.49 -8.95
C ASN A 94 2.29 -3.82 -10.29
N ALA A 95 3.08 -4.48 -11.15
CA ALA A 95 3.36 -4.01 -12.50
C ALA A 95 2.07 -3.91 -13.34
N LYS A 96 1.18 -4.91 -13.26
CA LYS A 96 -0.14 -4.86 -13.93
C LYS A 96 -1.00 -3.71 -13.41
N ARG A 97 -0.98 -3.43 -12.10
CA ARG A 97 -1.70 -2.29 -11.50
C ARG A 97 -1.15 -0.94 -11.96
N ALA A 98 0.15 -0.84 -12.25
CA ALA A 98 0.80 0.39 -12.71
C ALA A 98 0.58 0.69 -14.21
N LEU A 99 0.17 -0.30 -15.02
CA LEU A 99 -0.01 -0.15 -16.48
C LEU A 99 -0.88 1.05 -16.90
N PRO A 100 -2.04 1.32 -16.28
CA PRO A 100 -2.87 2.45 -16.67
C PRO A 100 -2.17 3.79 -16.46
N ASP A 101 -1.43 3.94 -15.35
CA ASP A 101 -0.70 5.17 -15.03
C ASP A 101 0.51 5.33 -15.97
N VAL A 102 1.24 4.26 -16.28
CA VAL A 102 2.31 4.28 -17.29
C VAL A 102 1.77 4.65 -18.67
N GLY A 103 0.62 4.10 -19.07
CA GLY A 103 -0.04 4.41 -20.34
C GLY A 103 -0.48 5.87 -20.42
N ALA A 104 -1.04 6.42 -19.33
CA ALA A 104 -1.39 7.83 -19.25
C ALA A 104 -0.16 8.75 -19.33
N LEU A 105 0.96 8.37 -18.71
CA LEU A 105 2.21 9.11 -18.80
C LEU A 105 2.77 9.12 -20.23
N LEU A 106 2.68 7.99 -20.95
CA LEU A 106 3.07 7.91 -22.36
C LEU A 106 2.18 8.79 -23.24
N MET A 107 0.85 8.71 -23.07
CA MET A 107 -0.11 9.57 -23.78
C MET A 107 0.19 11.06 -23.56
N LEU A 108 0.44 11.45 -22.32
CA LEU A 108 0.75 12.85 -21.97
C LEU A 108 2.03 13.33 -22.66
N ASN A 109 3.08 12.50 -22.67
CA ASN A 109 4.32 12.81 -23.38
C ASN A 109 4.08 12.98 -24.89
N VAL A 110 3.29 12.11 -25.51
CA VAL A 110 2.95 12.22 -26.95
C VAL A 110 2.18 13.49 -27.25
N ILE A 111 1.22 13.86 -26.40
CA ILE A 111 0.43 15.09 -26.56
C ILE A 111 1.33 16.33 -26.44
N ILE A 112 2.14 16.42 -25.39
CA ILE A 112 3.05 17.54 -25.16
C ILE A 112 4.04 17.66 -26.33
N PHE A 113 4.63 16.54 -26.75
CA PHE A 113 5.54 16.50 -27.90
C PHE A 113 4.87 17.02 -29.17
N THR A 114 3.66 16.54 -29.47
CA THR A 114 2.90 16.95 -30.66
C THR A 114 2.57 18.44 -30.62
N LEU A 115 2.14 18.97 -29.47
CA LEU A 115 1.84 20.39 -29.30
C LEU A 115 3.08 21.27 -29.53
N ILE A 116 4.21 20.90 -28.93
CA ILE A 116 5.48 21.62 -29.11
C ILE A 116 5.88 21.58 -30.59
N PHE A 117 5.83 20.40 -31.22
CA PHE A 117 6.17 20.24 -32.64
C PHE A 117 5.30 21.13 -33.55
N LEU A 118 3.98 21.17 -33.31
CA LEU A 118 3.06 22.03 -34.06
C LEU A 118 3.34 23.53 -33.85
N ILE A 119 3.67 23.93 -32.63
CA ILE A 119 4.05 25.32 -32.31
C ILE A 119 5.32 25.72 -33.07
N PHE A 120 6.33 24.84 -33.09
CA PHE A 120 7.57 25.09 -33.82
C PHE A 120 7.34 25.23 -35.32
N ILE A 121 6.58 24.32 -35.94
CA ILE A 121 6.21 24.43 -37.37
C ILE A 121 5.52 25.77 -37.66
N LYS A 122 4.57 26.18 -36.80
CA LYS A 122 3.85 27.43 -36.98
C LYS A 122 4.73 28.66 -36.78
N SER A 123 5.77 28.57 -35.96
CA SER A 123 6.69 29.69 -35.70
C SER A 123 7.80 29.82 -36.74
N GLU A 124 8.09 28.76 -37.49
CA GLU A 124 9.09 28.74 -38.56
C GLU A 124 8.52 29.19 -39.92
N VAL A 125 7.19 29.17 -40.09
CA VAL A 125 6.43 29.71 -41.23
C VAL A 125 6.04 31.17 -40.99
#